data_AF-A0A2N1MNX8-F1
#
_entry.id   AF-A0A2N1MNX8-F1
#
_cell.length_a   1.000
_cell.length_b   1.000
_cell.length_c   1.000
_cell.angle_alpha   90.00
_cell.angle_beta   90.00
_cell.angle_gamma   90.00
#
_symmetry.space_group_name_H-M   'P 1'
#
loop_
_entity.id
_entity.type
_entity.pdbx_description
1 polymer ?
#
loop_
_entity_poly.entity_id
_entity_poly.type
_entity_poly.pdbx_seq_one_letter_code
_entity_poly.pdbx_strand_id
1 'polypeptide(L)'
;MAFENDSFLDLQKFCTELISKYPEKIFSSSDFTSIPEKALISLIQHDNHQMGEVQVWEHVLKWGIAQNPGLSSDPSCYSNDDFKSLKNNLQQCITFIKFTKFTSKEFLNKAYPYKNIIPEKLYEDTIKYFLDNPNNKSEPQPIKSSKNIDSIIITTQHVELISKWIDRLEITDELKSSYEFKLIFRGSRDGFTAKQFHQ
;
A
#
# COMPACT_ATOMS: atom_id res chain seq x y z
N MET A 1 15.39 5.90 18.04
CA MET A 1 13.90 5.97 18.07
C MET A 1 13.33 4.99 19.09
N ALA A 2 12.09 5.17 19.59
CA ALA A 2 11.51 4.32 20.65
C ALA A 2 11.53 2.80 20.34
N PHE A 3 11.48 2.40 19.07
CA PHE A 3 11.54 1.01 18.61
C PHE A 3 12.95 0.37 18.63
N GLU A 4 14.00 1.15 18.88
CA GLU A 4 15.39 0.67 19.01
C GLU A 4 15.77 0.37 20.46
N ASN A 5 14.93 0.78 21.42
CA ASN A 5 15.22 0.64 22.85
C ASN A 5 14.05 -0.06 23.56
N ASP A 6 14.33 -1.24 24.09
CA ASP A 6 13.35 -2.10 24.77
C ASP A 6 12.86 -1.54 26.12
N SER A 7 13.39 -0.41 26.58
CA SER A 7 12.97 0.27 27.81
C SER A 7 11.66 1.05 27.68
N PHE A 8 11.16 1.27 26.45
CA PHE A 8 9.98 2.11 26.18
C PHE A 8 8.77 1.31 25.69
N LEU A 9 8.47 0.17 26.33
CA LEU A 9 7.42 -0.76 25.89
C LEU A 9 6.04 -0.10 25.77
N ASP A 10 5.64 0.75 26.71
CA ASP A 10 4.34 1.44 26.67
C ASP A 10 4.25 2.42 25.48
N LEU A 11 5.34 3.12 25.18
CA LEU A 11 5.42 4.02 24.03
C LEU A 11 5.46 3.24 22.71
N GLN A 12 6.22 2.13 22.65
CA GLN A 12 6.22 1.24 21.49
C GLN A 12 4.81 0.72 21.22
N LYS A 13 4.11 0.26 22.27
CA LYS A 13 2.72 -0.20 22.17
C LYS A 13 1.79 0.89 21.65
N PHE A 14 1.87 2.10 22.21
CA PHE A 14 1.10 3.26 21.74
C PHE A 14 1.38 3.59 20.27
N CYS A 15 2.65 3.58 19.86
CA CYS A 15 3.03 3.80 18.46
C CYS A 15 2.51 2.69 17.56
N THR A 16 2.59 1.42 17.97
CA THR A 16 2.02 0.29 17.23
C THR A 16 0.51 0.42 17.08
N GLU A 17 -0.22 0.83 18.13
CA GLU A 17 -1.66 1.08 18.07
C GLU A 17 -2.03 2.21 17.09
N LEU A 18 -1.23 3.29 17.06
CA LEU A 18 -1.41 4.37 16.08
C LEU A 18 -1.12 3.89 14.64
N ILE A 19 -0.05 3.11 14.47
CA ILE A 19 0.33 2.49 13.20
C ILE A 19 -0.80 1.60 12.67
N SER A 20 -1.33 0.74 13.53
CA SER A 20 -2.49 -0.12 13.26
C SER A 20 -3.72 0.66 12.82
N LYS A 21 -3.98 1.81 13.46
CA LYS A 21 -5.21 2.58 13.23
C LYS A 21 -5.16 3.42 11.95
N TYR A 22 -3.97 3.85 11.53
CA TYR A 22 -3.80 4.76 10.39
C TYR A 22 -2.59 4.40 9.49
N PRO A 23 -2.48 3.18 8.97
CA PRO A 23 -1.32 2.74 8.17
C PRO A 23 -1.12 3.59 6.91
N GLU A 24 -2.21 3.99 6.23
CA GLU A 24 -2.18 4.86 5.04
C GLU A 24 -1.45 6.18 5.27
N LYS A 25 -1.66 6.79 6.45
CA LYS A 25 -1.04 8.08 6.80
C LYS A 25 0.47 7.94 7.00
N ILE A 26 0.92 6.75 7.39
CA ILE A 26 2.33 6.48 7.62
C ILE A 26 3.03 6.19 6.29
N PHE A 27 2.43 5.37 5.43
CA PHE A 27 2.95 5.11 4.09
C PHE A 27 3.05 6.37 3.21
N SER A 28 2.13 7.33 3.41
CA SER A 28 2.13 8.62 2.71
C SER A 28 3.03 9.70 3.34
N SER A 29 3.64 9.43 4.50
CA SER A 29 4.56 10.37 5.15
C SER A 29 5.84 10.57 4.35
N SER A 30 6.39 11.79 4.35
CA SER A 30 7.71 12.09 3.77
C SER A 30 8.82 11.27 4.44
N ASP A 31 8.66 10.99 5.73
CA ASP A 31 9.69 10.39 6.58
C ASP A 31 9.53 8.87 6.68
N PHE A 32 8.62 8.28 5.89
CA PHE A 32 8.34 6.85 5.90
C PHE A 32 9.61 6.00 5.70
N THR A 33 10.51 6.43 4.81
CA THR A 33 11.76 5.71 4.54
C THR A 33 12.76 5.73 5.70
N SER A 34 12.51 6.54 6.73
CA SER A 34 13.37 6.65 7.92
C SER A 34 12.87 5.81 9.10
N ILE A 35 11.75 5.11 8.98
CA ILE A 35 11.25 4.27 10.07
C ILE A 35 12.17 3.05 10.29
N PRO A 36 12.31 2.57 11.53
CA PRO A 36 13.03 1.34 11.81
C PRO A 36 12.37 0.12 11.16
N GLU A 37 13.16 -0.87 10.75
CA GLU A 37 12.68 -2.11 10.11
C GLU A 37 11.57 -2.80 10.93
N LYS A 38 11.71 -2.86 12.26
CA LYS A 38 10.69 -3.45 13.16
C LYS A 38 9.32 -2.78 13.01
N ALA A 39 9.29 -1.46 12.82
CA ALA A 39 8.05 -0.71 12.61
C ALA A 39 7.47 -0.99 11.22
N LEU A 40 8.33 -1.11 10.20
CA LEU A 40 7.92 -1.53 8.86
C LEU A 40 7.33 -2.94 8.86
N ILE A 41 7.95 -3.90 9.55
CA ILE A 41 7.43 -5.27 9.69
C ILE A 41 6.04 -5.24 10.34
N SER A 42 5.89 -4.46 11.41
CA SER A 42 4.60 -4.31 12.10
C SER A 42 3.52 -3.70 11.19
N LEU A 43 3.89 -2.75 10.32
CA LEU A 43 3.02 -2.18 9.28
C LEU A 43 2.57 -3.23 8.25
N ILE A 44 3.50 -4.05 7.74
CA ILE A 44 3.23 -5.05 6.70
C ILE A 44 2.37 -6.20 7.26
N GLN A 45 2.66 -6.64 8.49
CA GLN A 45 1.94 -7.74 9.13
C GLN A 45 0.48 -7.39 9.47
N HIS A 46 0.18 -6.11 9.62
CA HIS A 46 -1.18 -5.68 9.88
C HIS A 46 -2.02 -5.90 8.62
N ASP A 47 -3.11 -6.67 8.73
CA ASP A 47 -4.10 -6.75 7.66
C ASP A 47 -4.76 -5.36 7.52
N ASN A 48 -4.18 -4.54 6.65
CA ASN A 48 -4.73 -3.25 6.26
C ASN A 48 -5.75 -3.49 5.15
N HIS A 49 -7.03 -3.58 5.52
CA HIS A 49 -8.12 -3.72 4.56
C HIS A 49 -8.21 -2.56 3.55
N GLN A 50 -7.50 -1.44 3.78
CA GLN A 50 -7.53 -0.24 2.93
C GLN A 50 -6.47 -0.23 1.81
N MET A 51 -5.34 -0.93 1.98
CA MET A 51 -4.25 -0.96 0.99
C MET A 51 -4.13 -2.33 0.33
N GLY A 52 -4.02 -2.35 -1.00
CA GLY A 52 -3.73 -3.57 -1.74
C GLY A 52 -2.32 -4.08 -1.46
N GLU A 53 -2.14 -5.40 -1.46
CA GLU A 53 -0.84 -6.04 -1.20
C GLU A 53 0.27 -5.56 -2.16
N VAL A 54 -0.09 -5.25 -3.42
CA VAL A 54 0.85 -4.68 -4.41
C VAL A 54 1.37 -3.29 -4.01
N GLN A 55 0.53 -2.46 -3.38
CA GLN A 55 0.93 -1.13 -2.94
C GLN A 55 1.84 -1.22 -1.71
N VAL A 56 1.53 -2.15 -0.78
CA VAL A 56 2.41 -2.46 0.35
C VAL A 56 3.80 -2.85 -0.16
N TRP A 57 3.86 -3.72 -1.17
CA TRP A 57 5.12 -4.09 -1.82
C TRP A 57 5.88 -2.91 -2.42
N GLU A 58 5.22 -1.99 -3.12
CA GLU A 58 5.86 -0.78 -3.65
C GLU A 58 6.45 0.10 -2.54
N HIS A 59 5.76 0.21 -1.39
CA HIS A 59 6.28 0.93 -0.23
C HIS A 59 7.48 0.21 0.40
N VAL A 60 7.44 -1.12 0.50
CA VAL A 60 8.58 -1.92 1.00
C VAL A 60 9.80 -1.74 0.11
N LEU A 61 9.63 -1.79 -1.22
CA LEU A 61 10.70 -1.50 -2.17
C LEU A 61 11.25 -0.08 -1.99
N LYS A 62 10.37 0.92 -1.88
CA LYS A 62 10.77 2.32 -1.65
C LYS A 62 11.61 2.46 -0.37
N TRP A 63 11.20 1.80 0.72
CA TRP A 63 11.95 1.80 1.97
C TRP A 63 13.33 1.12 1.80
N GLY A 64 13.38 -0.05 1.17
CA GLY A 64 14.62 -0.81 0.96
C GLY A 64 15.62 -0.08 0.05
N ILE A 65 15.14 0.58 -1.00
CA ILE A 65 15.99 1.40 -1.89
C ILE A 65 16.56 2.60 -1.13
N ALA A 66 15.75 3.26 -0.29
CA ALA A 66 16.21 4.38 0.51
C ALA A 66 17.30 4.00 1.54
N GLN A 67 17.36 2.74 1.98
CA GLN A 67 18.42 2.24 2.85
C GLN A 67 19.77 2.02 2.12
N ASN A 68 19.79 2.13 0.78
CA ASN A 68 20.99 1.91 -0.04
C ASN A 68 21.33 3.21 -0.80
N PRO A 69 22.10 4.14 -0.21
CA PRO A 69 22.47 5.38 -0.88
C PRO A 69 23.16 5.12 -2.22
N GLY A 70 22.63 5.71 -3.29
CA GLY A 70 23.16 5.56 -4.65
C GLY A 70 22.51 4.44 -5.47
N LEU A 71 21.62 3.63 -4.88
CA LEU A 71 20.86 2.64 -5.63
C LEU A 71 19.85 3.33 -6.56
N SER A 72 19.81 2.90 -7.82
CA SER A 72 18.86 3.42 -8.81
C SER A 72 17.41 3.10 -8.40
N SER A 73 16.43 3.85 -8.91
CA SER A 73 15.02 3.45 -8.82
C SER A 73 14.62 2.44 -9.90
N ASP A 74 15.45 2.28 -10.93
CA ASP A 74 15.23 1.31 -12.01
C ASP A 74 16.05 0.02 -11.76
N PRO A 75 15.40 -1.13 -11.47
CA PRO A 75 16.08 -2.40 -11.23
C PRO A 75 16.82 -2.94 -12.46
N SER A 76 16.53 -2.44 -13.67
CA SER A 76 17.27 -2.84 -14.88
C SER A 76 18.75 -2.45 -14.83
N CYS A 77 19.07 -1.44 -14.00
CA CYS A 77 20.41 -0.91 -13.83
C CYS A 77 21.18 -1.60 -12.69
N TYR A 78 20.59 -2.55 -11.98
CA TYR A 78 21.19 -3.15 -10.79
C TYR A 78 22.27 -4.17 -11.15
N SER A 79 23.40 -4.05 -10.48
CA SER A 79 24.43 -5.09 -10.43
C SER A 79 24.02 -6.24 -9.49
N ASN A 80 24.80 -7.32 -9.49
CA ASN A 80 24.59 -8.42 -8.54
C ASN A 80 24.77 -7.96 -7.08
N ASP A 81 25.70 -7.02 -6.83
CA ASP A 81 25.95 -6.49 -5.48
C ASP A 81 24.83 -5.56 -5.02
N ASP A 82 24.22 -4.81 -5.95
CA ASP A 82 23.03 -4.01 -5.69
C ASP A 82 21.84 -4.89 -5.26
N PHE A 83 21.59 -5.97 -6.01
CA PHE A 83 20.55 -6.94 -5.63
C PHE A 83 20.85 -7.60 -4.29
N LYS A 84 22.11 -7.95 -4.02
CA LYS A 84 22.51 -8.56 -2.74
C LYS A 84 22.28 -7.61 -1.57
N SER A 85 22.63 -6.33 -1.72
CA SER A 85 22.45 -5.31 -0.68
C SER A 85 20.96 -5.07 -0.41
N LEU A 86 20.16 -4.91 -1.45
CA LEU A 86 18.71 -4.76 -1.31
C LEU A 86 18.05 -6.00 -0.71
N LYS A 87 18.49 -7.21 -1.11
CA LYS A 87 18.01 -8.48 -0.56
C LYS A 87 18.25 -8.57 0.94
N ASN A 88 19.44 -8.20 1.41
CA ASN A 88 19.77 -8.25 2.83
C ASN A 88 18.87 -7.30 3.65
N ASN A 89 18.60 -6.09 3.15
CA ASN A 89 17.76 -5.12 3.86
C ASN A 89 16.28 -5.50 3.87
N LEU A 90 15.80 -6.20 2.83
CA LEU A 90 14.39 -6.55 2.69
C LEU A 90 14.06 -7.99 3.09
N GLN A 91 15.06 -8.79 3.47
CA GLN A 91 14.90 -10.23 3.67
C GLN A 91 13.75 -10.56 4.63
N GLN A 92 13.63 -9.86 5.76
CA GLN A 92 12.55 -10.13 6.72
C GLN A 92 11.21 -9.61 6.19
N CYS A 93 11.19 -8.38 5.67
CA CYS A 93 9.99 -7.75 5.15
C CYS A 93 9.32 -8.57 4.03
N ILE A 94 10.11 -9.13 3.10
CA ILE A 94 9.61 -9.91 1.96
C ILE A 94 8.82 -11.14 2.43
N THR A 95 9.18 -11.75 3.57
CA THR A 95 8.48 -12.96 4.06
C THR A 95 7.03 -12.70 4.45
N PHE A 96 6.66 -11.45 4.70
CA PHE A 96 5.30 -11.04 5.06
C PHE A 96 4.45 -10.62 3.86
N ILE A 97 5.04 -10.49 2.66
CA ILE A 97 4.32 -10.09 1.44
C ILE A 97 3.64 -11.29 0.80
N LYS A 98 2.32 -11.21 0.64
CA LYS A 98 1.48 -12.26 0.04
C LYS A 98 1.38 -12.07 -1.46
N PHE A 99 2.43 -12.42 -2.22
CA PHE A 99 2.45 -12.26 -3.69
C PHE A 99 1.30 -12.97 -4.43
N THR A 100 0.71 -14.01 -3.85
CA THR A 100 -0.49 -14.68 -4.39
C THR A 100 -1.75 -13.79 -4.40
N LYS A 101 -1.78 -12.69 -3.64
CA LYS A 101 -2.85 -11.69 -3.70
C LYS A 101 -2.70 -10.70 -4.87
N PHE A 102 -1.57 -10.74 -5.60
CA PHE A 102 -1.35 -9.90 -6.77
C PHE A 102 -2.12 -10.48 -7.94
N THR A 103 -2.48 -9.65 -8.91
CA THR A 103 -2.77 -10.13 -10.27
C THR A 103 -1.48 -10.59 -10.95
N SER A 104 -1.58 -11.49 -11.93
CA SER A 104 -0.42 -11.92 -12.72
C SER A 104 0.30 -10.74 -13.38
N LYS A 105 -0.46 -9.72 -13.81
CA LYS A 105 0.07 -8.49 -14.42
C LYS A 105 0.79 -7.60 -13.41
N GLU A 106 0.25 -7.45 -12.21
CA GLU A 106 0.93 -6.72 -11.12
C GLU A 106 2.23 -7.42 -10.73
N PHE A 107 2.20 -8.75 -10.57
CA PHE A 107 3.41 -9.51 -10.26
C PHE A 107 4.47 -9.32 -11.34
N LEU A 108 4.10 -9.49 -12.62
CA LEU A 108 5.03 -9.33 -13.75
C LEU A 108 5.64 -7.92 -13.83
N ASN A 109 4.86 -6.87 -13.56
CA ASN A 109 5.33 -5.50 -13.73
C ASN A 109 6.03 -4.93 -12.49
N LYS A 110 5.67 -5.40 -11.28
CA LYS A 110 6.07 -4.78 -10.01
C LYS A 110 6.96 -5.66 -9.14
N ALA A 111 6.79 -6.98 -9.17
CA ALA A 111 7.57 -7.91 -8.36
C ALA A 111 8.67 -8.61 -9.16
N TYR A 112 8.35 -9.09 -10.36
CA TYR A 112 9.28 -9.82 -11.24
C TYR A 112 10.60 -9.08 -11.56
N PRO A 113 10.63 -7.75 -11.77
CA PRO A 113 11.90 -7.03 -11.98
C PRO A 113 12.88 -7.20 -10.81
N TYR A 114 12.37 -7.50 -9.62
CA TYR A 114 13.13 -7.72 -8.39
C TYR A 114 13.24 -9.20 -8.02
N LYS A 115 12.99 -10.15 -8.93
CA LYS A 115 12.99 -11.60 -8.63
C LYS A 115 14.24 -12.09 -7.88
N ASN A 116 15.40 -11.46 -8.09
CA ASN A 116 16.67 -11.83 -7.46
C ASN A 116 16.70 -11.58 -5.93
N ILE A 117 15.84 -10.70 -5.41
CA ILE A 117 15.72 -10.47 -3.95
C ILE A 117 14.65 -11.34 -3.30
N ILE A 118 13.73 -11.89 -4.08
CA ILE A 118 12.64 -12.74 -3.57
C ILE A 118 13.22 -14.14 -3.23
N PRO A 119 12.91 -14.71 -2.06
CA PRO A 119 13.30 -16.09 -1.74
C PRO A 119 12.81 -17.07 -2.80
N GLU A 120 13.68 -17.96 -3.26
CA GLU A 120 13.42 -18.89 -4.38
C GLU A 120 12.13 -19.69 -4.17
N LYS A 121 11.96 -20.30 -2.99
CA LYS A 121 10.75 -21.03 -2.64
C LYS A 121 9.48 -20.18 -2.74
N LEU A 122 9.52 -18.94 -2.24
CA LEU A 122 8.37 -18.02 -2.29
C LEU A 122 8.04 -17.65 -3.74
N TYR A 123 9.06 -17.44 -4.56
CA TYR A 123 8.91 -17.17 -5.98
C TYR A 123 8.29 -18.36 -6.72
N GLU A 124 8.82 -19.56 -6.53
CA GLU A 124 8.29 -20.80 -7.14
C GLU A 124 6.84 -21.07 -6.74
N ASP A 125 6.53 -20.98 -5.45
CA ASP A 125 5.16 -21.17 -4.92
C ASP A 125 4.18 -20.15 -5.54
N THR A 126 4.65 -18.90 -5.74
CA THR A 126 3.85 -17.84 -6.38
C THR A 126 3.60 -18.14 -7.86
N ILE A 127 4.63 -18.57 -8.59
CA ILE A 127 4.48 -18.94 -10.02
C ILE A 127 3.52 -20.12 -10.15
N LYS A 128 3.68 -21.16 -9.32
CA LYS A 128 2.80 -22.32 -9.29
C LYS A 128 1.35 -21.90 -9.04
N TYR A 129 1.12 -21.02 -8.07
CA TYR A 129 -0.22 -20.48 -7.79
C TYR A 129 -0.85 -19.82 -9.03
N PHE A 130 -0.10 -18.99 -9.77
CA PHE A 130 -0.62 -18.35 -10.99
C PHE A 130 -0.89 -19.33 -12.12
N LEU A 131 -0.08 -20.39 -12.25
CA LEU A 131 -0.29 -21.44 -13.26
C LEU A 131 -1.50 -22.31 -12.94
N ASP A 132 -1.70 -22.67 -11.67
CA ASP A 132 -2.84 -23.48 -11.21
C ASP A 132 -4.16 -22.67 -11.26
N ASN A 133 -4.07 -21.35 -11.28
CA ASN A 133 -5.23 -20.45 -11.32
C ASN A 133 -5.13 -19.45 -12.50
N PRO A 134 -5.21 -19.92 -13.76
CA PRO A 134 -5.01 -19.09 -14.94
C PRO A 134 -6.05 -17.97 -15.09
N ASN A 135 -7.19 -18.10 -14.41
CA ASN A 135 -8.28 -17.11 -14.38
C ASN A 135 -8.18 -16.11 -13.21
N ASN A 136 -7.13 -16.18 -12.37
CA ASN A 136 -6.93 -15.20 -11.30
C ASN A 136 -6.51 -13.84 -11.90
N LYS A 137 -7.55 -13.05 -12.22
CA LYS A 137 -7.50 -11.60 -12.50
C LYS A 137 -6.60 -11.21 -13.68
N SER A 138 -6.98 -11.66 -14.88
CA SER A 138 -6.45 -11.18 -16.16
C SER A 138 -6.78 -9.71 -16.44
N GLU A 139 -7.75 -9.15 -15.74
CA GLU A 139 -7.93 -7.71 -15.61
C GLU A 139 -7.46 -7.29 -14.23
N PRO A 140 -6.79 -6.12 -14.08
CA PRO A 140 -6.92 -5.43 -12.83
C PRO A 140 -8.44 -5.39 -12.57
N GLN A 141 -8.92 -6.00 -11.48
CA GLN A 141 -10.09 -5.41 -10.84
C GLN A 141 -9.73 -3.93 -10.84
N PRO A 142 -10.47 -3.06 -11.54
CA PRO A 142 -10.06 -1.67 -11.66
C PRO A 142 -9.72 -1.30 -10.24
N ILE A 143 -8.44 -1.02 -9.97
CA ILE A 143 -7.98 -0.43 -8.71
C ILE A 143 -9.03 0.62 -8.54
N LYS A 144 -9.97 0.40 -7.60
CA LYS A 144 -11.32 0.99 -7.63
C LYS A 144 -11.12 2.44 -7.33
N SER A 145 -10.63 3.12 -8.36
CA SER A 145 -10.01 4.42 -8.36
C SER A 145 -9.12 4.65 -7.14
N SER A 146 -7.82 4.83 -7.35
CA SER A 146 -7.08 5.77 -6.49
C SER A 146 -7.74 7.15 -6.67
N LYS A 147 -8.93 7.33 -6.08
CA LYS A 147 -9.58 8.62 -6.00
C LYS A 147 -8.75 9.34 -4.97
N ASN A 148 -7.82 10.12 -5.47
CA ASN A 148 -7.29 11.22 -4.71
C ASN A 148 -8.48 12.16 -4.48
N ILE A 149 -9.29 11.87 -3.45
CA ILE A 149 -10.44 12.68 -3.07
C ILE A 149 -9.84 13.86 -2.35
N ASP A 150 -10.01 15.05 -2.93
CA ASP A 150 -9.56 16.30 -2.31
C ASP A 150 -10.51 16.67 -1.14
N SER A 151 -10.51 15.85 -0.08
CA SER A 151 -11.34 15.99 1.12
C SER A 151 -10.58 15.58 2.38
N ILE A 152 -10.80 16.34 3.45
CA ILE A 152 -10.26 16.05 4.79
C ILE A 152 -11.19 15.07 5.55
N ILE A 153 -12.48 15.03 5.20
CA ILE A 153 -13.52 14.29 5.92
C ILE A 153 -13.91 13.00 5.17
N ILE A 154 -14.04 13.08 3.84
CA ILE A 154 -14.48 11.95 3.02
C ILE A 154 -13.26 11.11 2.63
N THR A 155 -13.20 9.88 3.13
CA THR A 155 -12.16 8.90 2.81
C THR A 155 -12.60 8.02 1.63
N THR A 156 -11.70 7.20 1.12
CA THR A 156 -11.99 6.20 0.09
C THR A 156 -13.09 5.23 0.52
N GLN A 157 -13.15 4.88 1.81
CA GLN A 157 -14.20 4.03 2.39
C GLN A 157 -15.57 4.71 2.36
N HIS A 158 -15.63 6.00 2.72
CA HIS A 158 -16.86 6.78 2.61
C HIS A 158 -17.33 6.85 1.15
N VAL A 159 -16.40 7.00 0.21
CA VAL A 159 -16.73 6.98 -1.22
C VAL A 159 -17.23 5.63 -1.69
N GLU A 160 -16.63 4.53 -1.25
CA GLU A 160 -17.13 3.19 -1.56
C GLU A 160 -18.56 2.99 -1.03
N LEU A 161 -18.82 3.38 0.23
CA LEU A 161 -20.16 3.31 0.83
C LEU A 161 -21.17 4.16 0.06
N ILE A 162 -20.84 5.41 -0.26
CA ILE A 162 -21.70 6.29 -1.05
C ILE A 162 -21.96 5.69 -2.43
N SER A 163 -20.94 5.10 -3.06
CA SER A 163 -21.08 4.44 -4.37
C SER A 163 -22.05 3.25 -4.29
N LYS A 164 -21.95 2.42 -3.25
CA LYS A 164 -22.89 1.32 -3.01
C LYS A 164 -24.31 1.84 -2.78
N TRP A 165 -24.48 2.95 -2.06
CA TRP A 165 -25.79 3.57 -1.85
C TRP A 165 -26.42 4.10 -3.15
N ILE A 166 -25.63 4.68 -4.06
CA ILE A 166 -26.12 5.13 -5.38
C ILE A 166 -26.65 3.93 -6.18
N ASP A 167 -25.91 2.81 -6.15
CA ASP A 167 -26.29 1.57 -6.83
C ASP A 167 -27.38 0.77 -6.09
N ARG A 168 -27.81 1.22 -4.91
CA ARG A 168 -28.75 0.52 -4.02
C ARG A 168 -28.28 -0.89 -3.63
N LEU A 169 -26.98 -1.03 -3.41
CA LEU A 169 -26.33 -2.26 -2.98
C LEU A 169 -26.22 -2.34 -1.46
N GLU A 170 -26.24 -3.55 -0.92
CA GLU A 170 -25.92 -3.79 0.48
C GLU A 170 -24.42 -3.61 0.76
N ILE A 171 -24.05 -3.46 2.03
CA ILE A 171 -22.65 -3.26 2.44
C ILE A 171 -21.78 -4.45 2.02
N THR A 172 -22.34 -5.66 2.01
CA THR A 172 -21.68 -6.92 1.65
C THR A 172 -21.54 -7.10 0.13
N ASP A 173 -22.32 -6.37 -0.66
CA ASP A 173 -22.34 -6.55 -2.11
C ASP A 173 -21.08 -5.98 -2.77
N GLU A 174 -20.65 -6.63 -3.85
CA GLU A 174 -19.54 -6.15 -4.66
C GLU A 174 -19.97 -4.97 -5.53
N LEU A 175 -19.33 -3.82 -5.32
CA LEU A 175 -19.50 -2.65 -6.19
C LEU A 175 -18.91 -2.95 -7.58
N LYS A 176 -19.70 -2.88 -8.65
CA LYS A 176 -19.24 -3.14 -10.03
C LYS A 176 -19.01 -1.85 -10.83
N SER A 177 -19.57 -0.74 -10.39
CA SER A 177 -19.50 0.55 -11.05
C SER A 177 -18.27 1.35 -10.59
N SER A 178 -17.79 2.25 -11.45
CA SER A 178 -16.82 3.27 -11.10
C SER A 178 -17.46 4.65 -11.16
N TYR A 179 -17.55 5.30 -9.99
CA TYR A 179 -17.99 6.69 -9.89
C TYR A 179 -16.81 7.64 -9.94
N GLU A 180 -16.99 8.86 -10.44
CA GLU A 180 -16.00 9.94 -10.31
C GLU A 180 -16.53 10.96 -9.30
N PHE A 181 -15.80 11.21 -8.22
CA PHE A 181 -16.20 12.20 -7.20
C PHE A 181 -15.46 13.51 -7.47
N LYS A 182 -16.18 14.49 -8.04
CA LYS A 182 -15.63 15.82 -8.31
C LYS A 182 -15.95 16.76 -7.16
N LEU A 183 -14.92 17.46 -6.66
CA LEU A 183 -15.11 18.54 -5.71
C LEU A 183 -15.77 19.71 -6.43
N ILE A 184 -17.06 19.92 -6.17
CA ILE A 184 -17.82 21.04 -6.74
C ILE A 184 -17.68 22.31 -5.89
N PHE A 185 -17.49 22.17 -4.58
CA PHE A 185 -17.40 23.29 -3.66
C PHE A 185 -16.72 22.86 -2.36
N ARG A 186 -15.88 23.73 -1.81
CA ARG A 186 -15.18 23.53 -0.54
C ARG A 186 -15.47 24.68 0.41
N GLY A 187 -16.18 24.39 1.50
CA GLY A 187 -16.33 25.33 2.61
C GLY A 187 -15.14 25.27 3.56
N SER A 188 -14.64 26.42 4.00
CA SER A 188 -13.77 26.53 5.18
C SER A 188 -14.55 27.19 6.32
N ARG A 189 -14.03 27.08 7.56
CA ARG A 189 -14.65 27.68 8.75
C ARG A 189 -14.94 29.19 8.58
N ASP A 190 -14.10 29.87 7.82
CA ASP A 190 -14.10 31.33 7.71
C ASP A 190 -14.61 31.82 6.33
N GLY A 191 -15.16 30.93 5.49
CA GLY A 191 -15.47 31.22 4.08
C GLY A 191 -16.60 30.41 3.45
N PHE A 192 -17.65 30.09 4.22
CA PHE A 192 -18.84 29.38 3.72
C PHE A 192 -20.07 30.31 3.69
N THR A 193 -20.38 30.90 2.54
CA THR A 193 -21.66 31.60 2.34
C THR A 193 -22.54 30.84 1.36
N ALA A 194 -23.85 30.76 1.65
CA ALA A 194 -24.80 30.12 0.74
C ALA A 194 -24.76 30.75 -0.67
N LYS A 195 -24.46 32.05 -0.77
CA LYS A 195 -24.35 32.76 -2.05
C LYS A 195 -23.23 32.21 -2.94
N GLN A 196 -22.08 31.84 -2.37
CA GLN A 196 -20.93 31.30 -3.13
C GLN A 196 -21.19 29.89 -3.68
N PHE A 197 -22.06 29.11 -3.04
CA PHE A 197 -22.42 27.77 -3.52
C PHE A 197 -23.38 27.79 -4.72
N HIS A 198 -24.18 28.86 -4.86
CA HIS A 198 -25.17 29.01 -5.93
C HIS A 198 -24.67 29.85 -7.12
N GLN A 199 -23.37 30.17 -7.17
CA GLN A 199 -22.72 30.79 -8.34
C GLN A 199 -22.27 29.71 -9.33
#